data_AF-A0A0M2PI41-F1
#
_entry.id   AF-A0A0M2PI41-F1
#
_cell.length_a   1.000
_cell.length_b   1.000
_cell.length_c   1.000
_cell.angle_alpha   90.00
_cell.angle_beta   90.00
_cell.angle_gamma   90.00
#
_symmetry.space_group_name_H-M   'P 1'
#
loop_
_entity.id
_entity.type
_entity.pdbx_description
1 polymer ?
#
loop_
_entity_poly.entity_id
_entity_poly.type
_entity_poly.pdbx_seq_one_letter_code
_entity_poly.pdbx_strand_id
1 'polypeptide(L)'
;MYVNVNATSTLNVRKSPGTSSAIVSKLTKGTEVIVSAKKAGWSKIKAGNFEGYVSSQYLTPIKPEENKAVDQEQTRETKYVNVEIGSSLNMRNSASNNSSIIVKLPRGLEVSVYSEANGWSQIKAYGKMGYVSSQYLSTNKEDAEQAGNSSDQDENTPDKVSEKYVNVMFGSTLNMRSEASSNSSIITKLARGTIAFVYSEEKNWAKVSANGKTGYVSSQYLTVTKPFNPNTSFDEYEKISEQYDITLNDLTLAQIAVNPQTDKKYNTYIREDALTLINSTTAKVKGTSWNVRGGAGTSFWVVGKVNGGDKLNINSKVKGTDGYDWYQVDYKKTWVNASPEDVNYYLNPNNFLSSTVDSLQFLKLSLPAKLVSSEVNERILAGKGSLEGLAAAFINAGETNNVNEIYLISHALLETGNGTSQLSKGVLVNGKIVYNMYGIGAYDGSAIRSGAQFAYQAGWFTKEAAIIGGAKFIADGYINNGQDTLYKMRWNPSSSIKYGYPSNQYATDIGWAVKQVNQIYNLYRLIDSYKLVFDIPTYKFE
;
A
#
# COMPACT_ATOMS: atom_id res chain seq x y z
N MET A 1 -20.30 -19.66 28.96
CA MET A 1 -19.27 -20.55 28.36
C MET A 1 -18.56 -19.76 27.27
N TYR A 2 -17.40 -20.21 26.80
CA TYR A 2 -16.60 -19.51 25.81
C TYR A 2 -16.25 -20.43 24.64
N VAL A 3 -16.10 -19.83 23.46
CA VAL A 3 -15.68 -20.56 22.25
C VAL A 3 -14.19 -20.90 22.33
N ASN A 4 -13.87 -22.19 22.24
CA ASN A 4 -12.51 -22.73 22.25
C ASN A 4 -12.20 -23.41 20.91
N VAL A 5 -11.72 -22.60 19.97
CA VAL A 5 -11.21 -23.03 18.66
C VAL A 5 -9.79 -22.46 18.48
N ASN A 6 -9.06 -22.91 17.46
CA ASN A 6 -7.76 -22.32 17.11
C ASN A 6 -7.91 -20.81 16.84
N ALA A 7 -6.87 -20.01 17.13
CA ALA A 7 -6.92 -18.54 17.04
C ALA A 7 -7.27 -18.01 15.64
N THR A 8 -6.89 -18.74 14.59
CA THR A 8 -7.19 -18.42 13.18
C THR A 8 -8.48 -19.05 12.66
N SER A 9 -9.17 -19.84 13.49
CA SER A 9 -10.39 -20.56 13.13
C SER A 9 -11.64 -19.91 13.71
N THR A 10 -12.78 -20.23 13.12
CA THR A 10 -14.09 -19.80 13.60
C THR A 10 -15.00 -21.00 13.86
N LEU A 11 -15.80 -20.94 14.93
CA LEU A 11 -16.85 -21.90 15.22
C LEU A 11 -18.14 -21.54 14.47
N ASN A 12 -18.60 -22.43 13.60
CA ASN A 12 -19.86 -22.24 12.88
C ASN A 12 -21.06 -22.38 13.83
N VAL A 13 -21.92 -21.36 13.88
CA VAL A 13 -23.24 -21.40 14.49
C VAL A 13 -24.23 -21.87 13.43
N ARG A 14 -25.06 -22.86 13.75
CA ARG A 14 -25.97 -23.51 12.80
C ARG A 14 -27.43 -23.39 13.22
N LYS A 15 -28.34 -23.44 12.24
CA LYS A 15 -29.78 -23.31 12.48
C LYS A 15 -30.37 -24.48 13.27
N SER A 16 -29.85 -25.70 13.08
CA SER A 16 -30.24 -26.93 13.77
C SER A 16 -29.00 -27.76 14.14
N PRO A 17 -29.09 -28.72 15.08
CA PRO A 17 -27.99 -29.65 15.37
C PRO A 17 -27.58 -30.48 14.14
N GLY A 18 -26.32 -30.39 13.72
CA GLY A 18 -25.76 -31.22 12.65
C GLY A 18 -24.80 -30.49 11.70
N THR A 19 -23.80 -31.18 11.18
CA THR A 19 -22.77 -30.59 10.30
C THR A 19 -23.28 -30.23 8.89
N SER A 20 -24.41 -30.79 8.48
CA SER A 20 -25.13 -30.46 7.24
C SER A 20 -26.12 -29.29 7.38
N SER A 21 -26.41 -28.83 8.61
CA SER A 21 -27.33 -27.70 8.84
C SER A 21 -26.73 -26.38 8.37
N ALA A 22 -27.56 -25.50 7.83
CA ALA A 22 -27.17 -24.16 7.40
C ALA A 22 -26.42 -23.40 8.52
N ILE A 23 -25.31 -22.78 8.14
CA ILE A 23 -24.50 -21.92 9.00
C ILE A 23 -25.17 -20.54 9.03
N VAL A 24 -25.51 -20.06 10.22
CA VAL A 24 -26.19 -18.77 10.43
C VAL A 24 -25.24 -17.70 10.96
N SER A 25 -24.10 -18.08 11.54
CA SER A 25 -23.04 -17.16 11.99
C SER A 25 -21.74 -17.91 12.26
N LYS A 26 -20.67 -17.19 12.60
CA LYS A 26 -19.35 -17.70 12.96
C LYS A 26 -18.83 -16.97 14.19
N LEU A 27 -18.35 -17.71 15.19
CA LEU A 27 -17.81 -17.16 16.44
C LEU A 27 -16.29 -17.38 16.50
N THR A 28 -15.55 -16.37 16.97
CA THR A 28 -14.10 -16.45 17.16
C THR A 28 -13.75 -17.03 18.54
N LYS A 29 -12.50 -17.47 18.72
CA LYS A 29 -11.99 -17.94 20.02
C LYS A 29 -12.21 -16.87 21.10
N GLY A 30 -12.60 -17.30 22.30
CA GLY A 30 -12.84 -16.40 23.43
C GLY A 30 -14.19 -15.71 23.42
N THR A 31 -15.00 -15.83 22.35
CA THR A 31 -16.37 -15.31 22.32
C THR A 31 -17.19 -15.94 23.44
N GLU A 32 -17.81 -15.11 24.28
CA GLU A 32 -18.72 -15.57 25.33
C GLU A 32 -20.08 -15.97 24.75
N VAL A 33 -20.61 -17.09 25.23
CA VAL A 33 -21.89 -17.65 24.83
C VAL A 33 -22.68 -18.14 26.05
N ILE A 34 -23.99 -17.92 26.00
CA ILE A 34 -24.96 -18.48 26.95
C ILE A 34 -25.48 -19.80 26.36
N VAL A 35 -25.30 -20.92 27.06
CA VAL A 35 -25.81 -22.23 26.63
C VAL A 35 -27.18 -22.46 27.26
N SER A 36 -28.23 -22.61 26.45
CA SER A 36 -29.60 -22.83 26.92
C SER A 36 -30.06 -24.29 26.86
N ALA A 37 -29.42 -25.13 26.03
CA ALA A 37 -29.71 -26.56 25.96
C ALA A 37 -28.52 -27.35 25.38
N LYS A 38 -28.36 -28.62 25.79
CA LYS A 38 -27.38 -29.56 25.22
C LYS A 38 -28.07 -30.85 24.78
N LYS A 39 -27.84 -31.29 23.54
CA LYS A 39 -28.37 -32.57 23.02
C LYS A 39 -27.43 -33.14 21.94
N ALA A 40 -27.10 -34.42 22.07
CA ALA A 40 -26.33 -35.20 21.06
C ALA A 40 -25.06 -34.49 20.53
N GLY A 41 -24.22 -33.96 21.43
CA GLY A 41 -22.97 -33.30 21.05
C GLY A 41 -23.11 -31.85 20.55
N TRP A 42 -24.32 -31.29 20.50
CA TRP A 42 -24.58 -29.89 20.14
C TRP A 42 -25.12 -29.09 21.33
N SER A 43 -24.75 -27.82 21.39
CA SER A 43 -25.21 -26.83 22.37
C SER A 43 -26.02 -25.76 21.66
N LYS A 44 -27.25 -25.50 22.12
CA LYS A 44 -28.01 -24.32 21.74
C LYS A 44 -27.45 -23.12 22.50
N ILE A 45 -27.03 -22.08 21.78
CA ILE A 45 -26.33 -20.93 22.34
C ILE A 45 -26.99 -19.62 21.94
N LYS A 46 -26.80 -18.60 22.78
CA LYS A 46 -27.03 -17.19 22.48
C LYS A 46 -25.71 -16.42 22.67
N ALA A 47 -25.32 -15.64 21.66
CA ALA A 47 -24.10 -14.82 21.66
C ALA A 47 -24.41 -13.47 20.99
N GLY A 48 -24.49 -12.39 21.79
CA GLY A 48 -25.03 -11.11 21.32
C GLY A 48 -26.46 -11.26 20.77
N ASN A 49 -26.68 -10.85 19.53
CA ASN A 49 -27.95 -10.93 18.81
C ASN A 49 -28.20 -12.27 18.11
N PHE A 50 -27.26 -13.22 18.17
CA PHE A 50 -27.35 -14.50 17.45
C PHE A 50 -27.79 -15.64 18.36
N GLU A 51 -28.77 -16.44 17.90
CA GLU A 51 -29.18 -17.69 18.52
C GLU A 51 -29.01 -18.85 17.52
N GLY A 52 -28.47 -19.98 17.97
CA GLY A 52 -28.30 -21.17 17.14
C GLY A 52 -27.60 -22.32 17.84
N TYR A 53 -27.15 -23.31 17.08
CA TYR A 53 -26.51 -24.53 17.58
C TYR A 53 -25.02 -24.57 17.20
N VAL A 54 -24.17 -24.87 18.16
CA VAL A 54 -22.73 -25.09 17.96
C VAL A 54 -22.34 -26.48 18.47
N SER A 55 -21.24 -27.04 17.96
CA SER A 55 -20.73 -28.30 18.52
C SER A 55 -20.20 -28.05 19.93
N SER A 56 -20.70 -28.83 20.90
CA SER A 56 -20.39 -28.68 22.32
C SER A 56 -18.92 -28.87 22.65
N GLN A 57 -18.18 -29.60 21.79
CA GLN A 57 -16.75 -29.87 21.97
C GLN A 57 -15.86 -28.62 21.87
N TYR A 58 -16.38 -27.54 21.28
CA TYR A 58 -15.67 -26.26 21.13
C TYR A 58 -16.13 -25.21 22.13
N LEU A 59 -16.78 -25.63 23.22
CA LEU A 59 -17.20 -24.74 24.31
C LEU A 59 -16.50 -25.12 25.61
N THR A 60 -16.02 -24.12 26.34
CA THR A 60 -15.32 -24.28 27.62
C THR A 60 -15.95 -23.37 28.70
N PRO A 61 -15.98 -23.78 29.98
CA PRO A 61 -16.45 -22.91 31.07
C PRO A 61 -15.46 -21.78 31.40
N ILE A 62 -14.18 -21.97 31.12
CA ILE A 62 -13.11 -21.00 31.42
C ILE A 62 -12.80 -20.21 30.15
N LYS A 63 -12.78 -18.87 30.20
CA LYS A 63 -12.42 -18.05 29.04
C LYS A 63 -11.02 -18.48 28.57
N PRO A 64 -10.85 -18.98 27.33
CA PRO A 64 -9.53 -19.20 26.79
C PRO A 64 -8.77 -17.88 26.86
N GLU A 65 -7.65 -17.86 27.56
CA GLU A 65 -6.82 -16.67 27.63
C GLU A 65 -6.49 -16.19 26.20
N GLU A 66 -6.61 -14.88 25.98
CA GLU A 66 -5.98 -14.23 24.84
C GLU A 66 -4.47 -14.36 25.05
N ASN A 67 -3.94 -15.49 24.62
CA ASN A 67 -2.54 -15.54 24.27
C ASN A 67 -2.39 -14.53 23.14
N LYS A 68 -1.89 -13.32 23.48
CA LYS A 68 -1.01 -12.55 22.60
C LYS A 68 -0.24 -13.57 21.81
N ALA A 69 -0.28 -13.50 20.48
CA ALA A 69 0.38 -14.45 19.61
C ALA A 69 1.77 -14.81 20.17
N VAL A 70 1.82 -15.87 20.96
CA VAL A 70 3.02 -16.63 21.19
C VAL A 70 3.05 -17.39 19.90
N ASP A 71 3.95 -16.93 19.04
CA ASP A 71 4.53 -17.73 17.98
C ASP A 71 4.39 -19.20 18.40
N GLN A 72 3.61 -19.96 17.62
CA GLN A 72 4.15 -21.28 17.33
C GLN A 72 5.58 -20.95 16.88
N GLU A 73 6.59 -21.44 17.60
CA GLU A 73 7.94 -21.55 17.05
C GLU A 73 7.85 -22.48 15.84
N GLN A 74 7.21 -22.00 14.79
CA GLN A 74 7.62 -22.26 13.44
C GLN A 74 8.97 -21.57 13.40
N THR A 75 10.02 -22.37 13.55
CA THR A 75 11.41 -21.92 13.53
C THR A 75 11.59 -20.97 12.36
N ARG A 76 11.62 -19.67 12.65
CA ARG A 76 11.85 -18.63 11.65
C ARG A 76 13.34 -18.60 11.42
N GLU A 77 13.73 -19.04 10.24
CA GLU A 77 15.11 -19.01 9.85
C GLU A 77 15.39 -17.67 9.16
N THR A 78 16.38 -16.93 9.66
CA THR A 78 16.90 -15.77 8.94
C THR A 78 17.79 -16.27 7.81
N LYS A 79 17.44 -15.90 6.57
CA LYS A 79 18.26 -16.17 5.39
C LYS A 79 18.56 -14.87 4.62
N TYR A 80 19.52 -14.94 3.72
CA TYR A 80 19.92 -13.84 2.85
C TYR A 80 19.68 -14.18 1.39
N VAL A 81 19.29 -13.18 0.60
CA VAL A 81 19.12 -13.35 -0.85
C VAL A 81 20.49 -13.59 -1.51
N ASN A 82 20.69 -14.78 -2.07
CA ASN A 82 21.91 -15.20 -2.78
C ASN A 82 21.62 -15.34 -4.28
N VAL A 83 21.73 -14.22 -5.01
CA VAL A 83 21.65 -14.15 -6.48
C VAL A 83 22.92 -13.53 -7.04
N GLU A 84 23.26 -13.75 -8.30
CA GLU A 84 24.46 -13.14 -8.93
C GLU A 84 24.52 -11.63 -8.72
N ILE A 85 25.75 -11.09 -8.68
CA ILE A 85 25.98 -9.64 -8.52
C ILE A 85 25.30 -8.89 -9.67
N GLY A 86 24.42 -7.93 -9.34
CA GLY A 86 23.63 -7.17 -10.31
C GLY A 86 22.25 -7.78 -10.64
N SER A 87 21.96 -8.99 -10.15
CA SER A 87 20.65 -9.63 -10.28
C SER A 87 19.73 -9.33 -9.09
N SER A 88 18.45 -9.67 -9.24
CA SER A 88 17.42 -9.53 -8.20
C SER A 88 16.53 -10.76 -8.12
N LEU A 89 16.15 -11.18 -6.91
CA LEU A 89 15.23 -12.29 -6.69
C LEU A 89 13.77 -11.81 -6.75
N ASN A 90 12.94 -12.45 -7.57
CA ASN A 90 11.51 -12.12 -7.65
C ASN A 90 10.74 -12.78 -6.50
N MET A 91 10.09 -11.99 -5.64
CA MET A 91 9.09 -12.46 -4.66
C MET A 91 7.71 -12.46 -5.29
N ARG A 92 6.95 -13.56 -5.16
CA ARG A 92 5.69 -13.82 -5.88
C ARG A 92 4.51 -14.10 -4.95
N ASN A 93 3.29 -13.97 -5.48
CA ASN A 93 2.03 -14.22 -4.73
C ASN A 93 1.80 -15.70 -4.38
N SER A 94 2.39 -16.64 -5.12
CA SER A 94 2.31 -18.08 -4.87
C SER A 94 3.59 -18.79 -5.29
N ALA A 95 3.79 -20.02 -4.79
CA ALA A 95 4.92 -20.89 -5.07
C ALA A 95 4.93 -21.42 -6.53
N SER A 96 5.05 -20.52 -7.50
CA SER A 96 5.05 -20.83 -8.93
C SER A 96 5.76 -19.76 -9.74
N ASN A 97 6.51 -20.18 -10.77
CA ASN A 97 7.16 -19.27 -11.72
C ASN A 97 6.17 -18.46 -12.57
N ASN A 98 4.93 -18.95 -12.70
CA ASN A 98 3.85 -18.28 -13.43
C ASN A 98 3.05 -17.32 -12.53
N SER A 99 3.38 -17.24 -11.25
CA SER A 99 2.70 -16.34 -10.30
C SER A 99 3.17 -14.90 -10.47
N SER A 100 2.25 -13.95 -10.26
CA SER A 100 2.56 -12.51 -10.34
C SER A 100 3.64 -12.11 -9.33
N ILE A 101 4.59 -11.29 -9.78
CA ILE A 101 5.68 -10.74 -8.96
C ILE A 101 5.12 -9.64 -8.06
N ILE A 102 5.38 -9.72 -6.76
CA ILE A 102 5.08 -8.71 -5.75
C ILE A 102 6.19 -7.64 -5.74
N VAL A 103 7.45 -8.06 -5.66
CA VAL A 103 8.62 -7.18 -5.52
C VAL A 103 9.92 -7.92 -5.90
N LYS A 104 10.96 -7.18 -6.29
CA LYS A 104 12.31 -7.68 -6.55
C LYS A 104 13.21 -7.43 -5.35
N LEU A 105 13.91 -8.46 -4.88
CA LEU A 105 14.77 -8.43 -3.71
C LEU A 105 16.25 -8.37 -4.15
N PRO A 106 17.05 -7.40 -3.66
CA PRO A 106 18.47 -7.33 -3.98
C PRO A 106 19.30 -8.43 -3.30
N ARG A 107 20.47 -8.78 -3.88
CA ARG A 107 21.46 -9.67 -3.26
C ARG A 107 21.82 -9.17 -1.85
N GLY A 108 21.94 -10.10 -0.91
CA GLY A 108 22.30 -9.84 0.49
C GLY A 108 21.16 -9.32 1.36
N LEU A 109 19.95 -9.11 0.81
CA LEU A 109 18.79 -8.72 1.61
C LEU A 109 18.47 -9.82 2.64
N GLU A 110 18.41 -9.44 3.90
CA GLU A 110 17.92 -10.28 4.99
C GLU A 110 16.41 -10.50 4.87
N VAL A 111 15.97 -11.75 4.99
CA VAL A 111 14.56 -12.15 4.95
C VAL A 111 14.23 -13.15 6.04
N SER A 112 13.01 -13.08 6.58
CA SER A 112 12.49 -14.09 7.51
C SER A 112 11.80 -15.20 6.73
N VAL A 113 12.27 -16.45 6.84
CA VAL A 113 11.68 -17.63 6.21
C VAL A 113 10.70 -18.29 7.16
N TYR A 114 9.46 -18.49 6.70
CA TYR A 114 8.36 -19.07 7.47
C TYR A 114 8.15 -20.55 7.14
N SER A 115 8.32 -20.95 5.87
CA SER A 115 8.19 -22.34 5.46
C SER A 115 8.95 -22.60 4.16
N GLU A 116 9.46 -23.81 3.98
CA GLU A 116 10.05 -24.25 2.72
C GLU A 116 9.37 -25.54 2.26
N ALA A 117 8.84 -25.53 1.04
CA ALA A 117 8.22 -26.70 0.44
C ALA A 117 8.34 -26.64 -1.08
N ASN A 118 8.65 -27.77 -1.71
CA ASN A 118 8.68 -27.92 -3.18
C ASN A 118 9.57 -26.89 -3.89
N GLY A 119 10.71 -26.51 -3.30
CA GLY A 119 11.67 -25.55 -3.88
C GLY A 119 11.29 -24.06 -3.74
N TRP A 120 10.27 -23.77 -2.93
CA TRP A 120 9.83 -22.41 -2.60
C TRP A 120 9.89 -22.15 -1.11
N SER A 121 10.39 -20.96 -0.76
CA SER A 121 10.39 -20.43 0.59
C SER A 121 9.31 -19.36 0.70
N GLN A 122 8.38 -19.54 1.64
CA GLN A 122 7.49 -18.47 2.05
C GLN A 122 8.27 -17.53 2.97
N ILE A 123 8.39 -16.28 2.58
CA ILE A 123 9.18 -15.28 3.29
C ILE A 123 8.34 -14.06 3.63
N LYS A 124 8.81 -13.28 4.60
CA LYS A 124 8.40 -11.89 4.80
C LYS A 124 9.55 -10.97 4.43
N ALA A 125 9.29 -10.09 3.47
CA ALA A 125 10.20 -9.02 3.10
C ALA A 125 9.37 -7.74 2.88
N TYR A 126 9.88 -6.60 3.33
CA TYR A 126 9.19 -5.30 3.23
C TYR A 126 7.76 -5.32 3.79
N GLY A 127 7.54 -6.04 4.90
CA GLY A 127 6.23 -6.15 5.56
C GLY A 127 5.21 -7.06 4.85
N LYS A 128 5.52 -7.59 3.65
CA LYS A 128 4.62 -8.44 2.86
C LYS A 128 5.05 -9.90 2.90
N MET A 129 4.06 -10.79 2.92
CA MET A 129 4.27 -12.23 2.74
C MET A 129 4.34 -12.55 1.24
N GLY A 130 5.25 -13.42 0.85
CA GLY A 130 5.37 -13.90 -0.53
C GLY A 130 6.21 -15.15 -0.63
N TYR A 131 6.35 -15.66 -1.85
CA TYR A 131 7.12 -16.87 -2.15
C TYR A 131 8.32 -16.52 -3.02
N VAL A 132 9.49 -17.00 -2.65
CA VAL A 132 10.72 -16.94 -3.46
C VAL A 132 11.24 -18.34 -3.70
N SER A 133 12.05 -18.54 -4.74
CA SER A 133 12.70 -19.84 -4.93
C SER A 133 13.79 -20.04 -3.88
N SER A 134 13.71 -21.15 -3.14
CA SER A 134 14.59 -21.45 -2.00
C SER A 134 16.07 -21.52 -2.38
N GLN A 135 16.38 -21.85 -3.64
CA GLN A 135 17.75 -21.94 -4.15
C GLN A 135 18.52 -20.62 -4.12
N TYR A 136 17.81 -19.48 -4.01
CA TYR A 136 18.40 -18.15 -3.95
C TYR A 136 18.38 -17.57 -2.52
N LEU A 137 18.27 -18.43 -1.51
CA LEU A 137 18.39 -18.06 -0.10
C LEU A 137 19.54 -18.84 0.55
N SER A 138 20.36 -18.15 1.33
CA SER A 138 21.46 -18.75 2.10
C SER A 138 21.32 -18.46 3.59
N THR A 139 21.65 -19.43 4.45
CA THR A 139 21.71 -19.29 5.91
C THR A 139 22.98 -18.58 6.37
N ASN A 140 24.03 -18.63 5.55
CA ASN A 140 25.22 -17.84 5.75
C ASN A 140 25.06 -16.49 5.07
N LYS A 141 25.40 -15.41 5.78
CA LYS A 141 25.76 -14.15 5.14
C LYS A 141 27.14 -14.36 4.51
N GLU A 142 27.19 -15.09 3.41
CA GLU A 142 28.44 -15.39 2.72
C GLU A 142 28.99 -14.12 2.09
N ASP A 143 30.05 -13.61 2.72
CA ASP A 143 31.22 -13.06 2.04
C ASP A 143 31.63 -14.05 0.94
N ALA A 144 31.93 -13.54 -0.25
CA ALA A 144 32.12 -14.36 -1.44
C ALA A 144 33.50 -15.06 -1.48
N GLU A 145 33.67 -16.16 -0.75
CA GLU A 145 34.71 -17.20 -0.96
C GLU A 145 34.15 -18.53 -0.39
N GLN A 146 34.16 -19.75 -0.97
CA GLN A 146 34.72 -20.40 -2.16
C GLN A 146 34.05 -21.79 -2.36
N ALA A 147 34.04 -22.35 -3.60
CA ALA A 147 34.28 -23.77 -3.96
C ALA A 147 34.22 -23.94 -5.50
N GLY A 148 35.12 -24.59 -6.26
CA GLY A 148 36.40 -25.26 -6.03
C GLY A 148 36.94 -25.91 -7.35
N ASN A 149 38.28 -26.12 -7.43
CA ASN A 149 39.14 -27.03 -8.26
C ASN A 149 38.77 -27.37 -9.74
N SER A 150 39.68 -27.44 -10.74
CA SER A 150 41.16 -27.53 -10.83
C SER A 150 41.65 -27.18 -12.25
N SER A 151 42.73 -26.40 -12.40
CA SER A 151 43.98 -26.74 -13.12
C SER A 151 44.88 -25.51 -13.39
N ASP A 152 46.10 -25.61 -12.87
CA ASP A 152 47.40 -25.00 -13.24
C ASP A 152 47.64 -23.46 -13.32
N GLN A 153 48.48 -23.05 -12.35
CA GLN A 153 49.59 -22.08 -12.29
C GLN A 153 49.45 -20.58 -12.68
N ASP A 154 49.83 -19.80 -11.66
CA ASP A 154 50.70 -18.61 -11.62
C ASP A 154 50.12 -17.25 -11.22
N GLU A 155 50.87 -16.62 -10.32
CA GLU A 155 50.52 -15.63 -9.30
C GLU A 155 50.19 -14.22 -9.80
N ASN A 156 49.12 -13.62 -9.23
CA ASN A 156 49.14 -12.25 -8.69
C ASN A 156 47.87 -12.00 -7.81
N THR A 157 48.02 -12.08 -6.49
CA THR A 157 46.99 -11.67 -5.51
C THR A 157 46.95 -10.14 -5.38
N PRO A 158 45.77 -9.51 -5.53
CA PRO A 158 45.17 -8.69 -4.46
C PRO A 158 43.60 -8.75 -4.48
N ASP A 159 42.79 -8.40 -3.49
CA ASP A 159 42.98 -7.72 -2.21
C ASP A 159 41.73 -7.91 -1.34
N LYS A 160 41.94 -7.81 -0.04
CA LYS A 160 40.96 -7.86 1.05
C LYS A 160 39.89 -6.77 0.89
N VAL A 161 38.63 -7.15 0.67
CA VAL A 161 37.50 -6.21 0.59
C VAL A 161 37.22 -5.67 2.00
N SER A 162 37.31 -4.36 2.19
CA SER A 162 36.91 -3.70 3.44
C SER A 162 35.66 -2.85 3.26
N GLU A 163 34.69 -2.98 4.15
CA GLU A 163 33.49 -2.14 4.18
C GLU A 163 33.84 -0.77 4.79
N LYS A 164 33.61 0.31 4.03
CA LYS A 164 33.72 1.68 4.52
C LYS A 164 32.47 2.48 4.17
N TYR A 165 32.30 3.60 4.82
CA TYR A 165 31.25 4.57 4.60
C TYR A 165 31.83 5.82 3.95
N VAL A 166 31.10 6.40 3.02
CA VAL A 166 31.42 7.72 2.47
C VAL A 166 31.26 8.79 3.57
N ASN A 167 32.35 9.45 3.93
CA ASN A 167 32.44 10.51 4.94
C ASN A 167 32.91 11.83 4.31
N VAL A 168 32.03 12.41 3.51
CA VAL A 168 32.13 13.80 3.05
C VAL A 168 31.34 14.71 3.99
N MET A 169 31.56 16.03 3.92
CA MET A 169 30.74 17.01 4.67
C MET A 169 29.24 16.72 4.51
N PHE A 170 28.47 16.92 5.57
CA PHE A 170 27.02 16.74 5.53
C PHE A 170 26.40 17.59 4.40
N GLY A 171 25.56 16.98 3.55
CA GLY A 171 24.99 17.62 2.35
C GLY A 171 25.87 17.58 1.08
N SER A 172 27.10 17.04 1.16
CA SER A 172 27.99 16.86 0.01
C SER A 172 27.95 15.43 -0.56
N THR A 173 28.55 15.24 -1.74
CA THR A 173 28.69 13.93 -2.40
C THR A 173 30.15 13.64 -2.78
N LEU A 174 30.56 12.39 -2.73
CA LEU A 174 31.84 11.89 -3.22
C LEU A 174 31.71 11.45 -4.70
N ASN A 175 32.50 12.04 -5.60
CA ASN A 175 32.54 11.60 -6.99
C ASN A 175 33.26 10.24 -7.10
N MET A 176 32.57 9.24 -7.65
CA MET A 176 33.16 8.00 -8.14
C MET A 176 33.54 8.18 -9.60
N ARG A 177 34.80 7.92 -9.95
CA ARG A 177 35.37 8.19 -11.27
C ARG A 177 35.87 6.94 -11.98
N SER A 178 36.08 7.05 -13.29
CA SER A 178 36.55 5.92 -14.12
C SER A 178 37.98 5.50 -13.83
N GLU A 179 38.83 6.41 -13.35
CA GLU A 179 40.23 6.14 -13.02
C GLU A 179 40.61 6.81 -11.69
N ALA A 180 41.74 6.41 -11.09
CA ALA A 180 42.32 6.99 -9.88
C ALA A 180 42.92 8.40 -10.12
N SER A 181 42.10 9.33 -10.63
CA SER A 181 42.52 10.66 -11.04
C SER A 181 41.35 11.64 -10.96
N SER A 182 41.61 12.85 -10.46
CA SER A 182 40.61 13.93 -10.38
C SER A 182 40.18 14.48 -11.74
N ASN A 183 40.96 14.20 -12.80
CA ASN A 183 40.66 14.62 -14.17
C ASN A 183 39.85 13.58 -14.97
N SER A 184 39.65 12.37 -14.42
CA SER A 184 38.93 11.30 -15.11
C SER A 184 37.41 11.49 -15.04
N SER A 185 36.69 10.83 -15.95
CA SER A 185 35.23 10.95 -16.07
C SER A 185 34.50 10.50 -14.79
N ILE A 186 33.42 11.19 -14.42
CA ILE A 186 32.60 10.84 -13.24
C ILE A 186 31.60 9.75 -13.65
N ILE A 187 31.66 8.60 -12.98
CA ILE A 187 30.74 7.46 -13.14
C ILE A 187 29.43 7.68 -12.38
N THR A 188 29.53 8.17 -11.14
CA THR A 188 28.39 8.50 -10.28
C THR A 188 28.84 9.37 -9.10
N LYS A 189 27.87 9.88 -8.34
CA LYS A 189 28.08 10.52 -7.04
C LYS A 189 27.61 9.59 -5.93
N LEU A 190 28.31 9.58 -4.80
CA LEU A 190 27.99 8.80 -3.61
C LEU A 190 27.70 9.75 -2.45
N ALA A 191 26.54 9.62 -1.81
CA ALA A 191 26.17 10.45 -0.68
C ALA A 191 26.93 10.06 0.61
N ARG A 192 27.00 10.96 1.60
CA ARG A 192 27.49 10.65 2.95
C ARG A 192 26.74 9.44 3.53
N GLY A 193 27.45 8.53 4.19
CA GLY A 193 26.90 7.29 4.74
C GLY A 193 26.66 6.18 3.71
N THR A 194 26.85 6.44 2.41
CA THR A 194 26.83 5.38 1.38
C THR A 194 27.89 4.34 1.72
N ILE A 195 27.48 3.07 1.72
CA ILE A 195 28.41 1.95 1.90
C ILE A 195 29.23 1.81 0.61
N ALA A 196 30.54 1.81 0.76
CA ALA A 196 31.52 1.59 -0.30
C ALA A 196 32.37 0.36 0.06
N PHE A 197 32.30 -0.66 -0.80
CA PHE A 197 33.15 -1.83 -0.69
C PHE A 197 34.50 -1.49 -1.32
N VAL A 198 35.55 -1.40 -0.50
CA VAL A 198 36.88 -0.99 -0.93
C VAL A 198 37.70 -2.20 -1.33
N TYR A 199 38.06 -2.27 -2.61
CA TYR A 199 38.88 -3.33 -3.20
C TYR A 199 40.37 -3.07 -3.00
N SER A 200 40.81 -1.82 -3.18
CA SER A 200 42.21 -1.43 -2.98
C SER A 200 42.27 0.04 -2.62
N GLU A 201 43.35 0.44 -1.95
CA GLU A 201 43.57 1.82 -1.51
C GLU A 201 45.03 2.21 -1.72
N GLU A 202 45.29 3.08 -2.70
CA GLU A 202 46.63 3.52 -3.08
C GLU A 202 46.61 5.01 -3.40
N LYS A 203 47.65 5.74 -2.95
CA LYS A 203 47.89 7.15 -3.33
C LYS A 203 46.66 8.06 -3.20
N ASN A 204 45.91 7.94 -2.09
CA ASN A 204 44.67 8.68 -1.77
C ASN A 204 43.44 8.36 -2.64
N TRP A 205 43.49 7.28 -3.43
CA TRP A 205 42.36 6.74 -4.18
C TRP A 205 42.02 5.34 -3.71
N ALA A 206 40.73 5.07 -3.61
CA ALA A 206 40.17 3.78 -3.28
C ALA A 206 39.41 3.28 -4.51
N LYS A 207 39.74 2.08 -4.98
CA LYS A 207 38.89 1.38 -5.95
C LYS A 207 37.71 0.79 -5.18
N VAL A 208 36.49 1.22 -5.49
CA VAL A 208 35.31 0.86 -4.71
C VAL A 208 34.15 0.41 -5.58
N SER A 209 33.26 -0.39 -5.00
CA SER A 209 31.91 -0.62 -5.51
C SER A 209 30.88 -0.02 -4.57
N ALA A 210 29.95 0.74 -5.12
CA ALA A 210 28.83 1.33 -4.40
C ALA A 210 27.64 1.53 -5.36
N ASN A 211 26.42 1.27 -4.90
CA ASN A 211 25.18 1.38 -5.69
C ASN A 211 25.22 0.61 -7.03
N GLY A 212 25.88 -0.56 -7.05
CA GLY A 212 25.98 -1.40 -8.25
C GLY A 212 26.94 -0.88 -9.33
N LYS A 213 27.76 0.13 -9.02
CA LYS A 213 28.78 0.67 -9.92
C LYS A 213 30.17 0.54 -9.29
N THR A 214 31.18 0.24 -10.11
CA THR A 214 32.59 0.17 -9.71
C THR A 214 33.34 1.36 -10.27
N GLY A 215 34.21 1.97 -9.48
CA GLY A 215 35.07 3.08 -9.89
C GLY A 215 36.05 3.46 -8.80
N TYR A 216 36.65 4.63 -8.93
CA TYR A 216 37.65 5.15 -8.00
C TYR A 216 37.09 6.37 -7.26
N VAL A 217 37.25 6.40 -5.93
CA VAL A 217 36.89 7.53 -5.08
C VAL A 217 38.10 8.00 -4.28
N SER A 218 38.11 9.24 -3.82
CA SER A 218 39.20 9.70 -2.95
C SER A 218 39.04 9.10 -1.54
N SER A 219 40.06 8.39 -1.07
CA SER A 219 39.99 7.58 0.15
C SER A 219 39.90 8.40 1.43
N GLN A 220 40.31 9.66 1.40
CA GLN A 220 40.16 10.60 2.54
C GLN A 220 38.69 10.80 2.95
N TYR A 221 37.75 10.50 2.05
CA TYR A 221 36.31 10.58 2.29
C TYR A 221 35.70 9.20 2.55
N LEU A 222 36.49 8.22 2.97
CA LEU A 222 36.03 6.91 3.41
C LEU A 222 36.38 6.72 4.89
N THR A 223 35.48 6.11 5.65
CA THR A 223 35.66 5.83 7.07
C THR A 223 35.10 4.46 7.42
N VAL A 224 35.68 3.77 8.40
CA VAL A 224 35.13 2.51 8.91
C VAL A 224 33.95 2.74 9.85
N THR A 225 33.85 3.93 10.45
CA THR A 225 32.77 4.28 11.36
C THR A 225 31.69 5.01 10.61
N LYS A 226 30.47 4.45 10.54
CA LYS A 226 29.34 5.11 9.89
C LYS A 226 29.23 6.56 10.38
N PRO A 227 29.36 7.56 9.48
CA PRO A 227 29.36 8.95 9.88
C PRO A 227 28.03 9.30 10.55
N PHE A 228 28.10 10.07 11.65
CA PHE A 228 26.92 10.63 12.27
C PHE A 228 26.16 11.48 11.24
N ASN A 229 24.89 11.14 11.04
CA ASN A 229 23.93 11.94 10.29
C ASN A 229 23.11 12.73 11.31
N PRO A 230 23.28 14.06 11.41
CA PRO A 230 22.40 14.86 12.23
C PRO A 230 20.96 14.75 11.69
N ASN A 231 20.07 14.18 12.51
CA ASN A 231 18.61 14.07 12.36
C ASN A 231 17.99 12.95 11.49
N THR A 232 18.27 11.69 11.83
CA THR A 232 17.23 10.65 11.80
C THR A 232 17.06 10.03 13.18
N SER A 233 16.34 10.73 14.06
CA SER A 233 15.66 10.08 15.18
C SER A 233 14.47 9.32 14.59
N PHE A 234 14.51 7.99 14.60
CA PHE A 234 13.33 7.16 14.32
C PHE A 234 12.29 7.21 15.46
N ASP A 235 12.54 8.03 16.50
CA ASP A 235 11.79 8.05 17.76
C ASP A 235 10.94 9.31 17.99
N GLU A 236 10.90 10.28 17.07
CA GLU A 236 10.03 11.46 17.19
C GLU A 236 9.08 11.60 15.99
N TYR A 237 8.14 10.67 15.84
CA TYR A 237 6.90 11.02 15.15
C TYR A 237 5.91 11.59 16.18
N GLU A 238 5.40 12.77 15.89
CA GLU A 238 4.38 13.40 16.72
C GLU A 238 3.02 12.79 16.35
N LYS A 239 2.30 12.23 17.34
CA LYS A 239 0.92 11.76 17.15
C LYS A 239 -0.02 12.74 17.83
N ILE A 240 -0.87 13.37 17.03
CA ILE A 240 -2.04 14.09 17.49
C ILE A 240 -3.29 13.29 17.13
N SER A 241 -4.42 13.62 17.73
CA SER A 241 -5.70 12.99 17.43
C SER A 241 -6.79 14.03 17.31
N GLU A 242 -7.65 13.85 16.31
CA GLU A 242 -8.86 14.63 16.13
C GLU A 242 -10.07 13.76 16.50
N GLN A 243 -10.87 14.23 17.45
CA GLN A 243 -12.08 13.54 17.88
C GLN A 243 -13.29 14.01 17.07
N TYR A 244 -13.99 13.05 16.49
CA TYR A 244 -15.24 13.26 15.76
C TYR A 244 -16.44 12.83 16.61
N ASP A 245 -17.40 13.74 16.81
CA ASP A 245 -18.68 13.44 17.49
C ASP A 245 -19.67 12.71 16.57
N ILE A 246 -19.22 11.56 16.06
CA ILE A 246 -20.00 10.58 15.29
C ILE A 246 -19.46 9.19 15.63
N THR A 247 -20.34 8.20 15.70
CA THR A 247 -19.90 6.80 15.86
C THR A 247 -19.31 6.29 14.54
N LEU A 248 -18.42 5.30 14.62
CA LEU A 248 -17.88 4.66 13.42
C LEU A 248 -19.00 4.03 12.57
N ASN A 249 -20.03 3.47 13.21
CA ASN A 249 -21.18 2.87 12.53
C ASN A 249 -22.02 3.93 11.79
N ASP A 250 -22.35 5.05 12.43
CA ASP A 250 -23.13 6.12 11.79
C ASP A 250 -22.36 6.74 10.62
N LEU A 251 -21.05 6.92 10.77
CA LEU A 251 -20.20 7.37 9.67
C LEU A 251 -20.17 6.34 8.53
N THR A 252 -20.10 5.04 8.83
CA THR A 252 -20.17 3.97 7.82
C THR A 252 -21.48 4.04 7.03
N LEU A 253 -22.61 4.22 7.71
CA LEU A 253 -23.92 4.34 7.06
C LEU A 253 -24.01 5.59 6.18
N ALA A 254 -23.50 6.74 6.66
CA ALA A 254 -23.43 7.96 5.87
C ALA A 254 -22.58 7.77 4.61
N GLN A 255 -21.42 7.11 4.73
CA GLN A 255 -20.55 6.80 3.59
C GLN A 255 -21.23 5.86 2.59
N ILE A 256 -21.93 4.82 3.03
CA ILE A 256 -22.63 3.90 2.12
C ILE A 256 -23.70 4.62 1.28
N ALA A 257 -24.35 5.66 1.84
CA ALA A 257 -25.37 6.43 1.12
C ALA A 257 -24.84 7.15 -0.13
N VAL A 258 -23.54 7.43 -0.22
CA VAL A 258 -22.90 8.08 -1.38
C VAL A 258 -22.25 7.09 -2.36
N ASN A 259 -22.55 5.80 -2.25
CA ASN A 259 -22.11 4.73 -3.17
C ASN A 259 -20.57 4.66 -3.37
N PRO A 260 -19.77 4.50 -2.30
CA PRO A 260 -18.33 4.39 -2.40
C PRO A 260 -17.96 3.15 -3.22
N GLN A 261 -16.89 3.24 -4.01
CA GLN A 261 -16.50 2.22 -4.98
C GLN A 261 -15.35 1.35 -4.47
N THR A 262 -15.23 0.16 -5.05
CA THR A 262 -14.10 -0.75 -4.86
C THR A 262 -13.87 -1.61 -6.10
N ASP A 263 -12.65 -2.09 -6.28
CA ASP A 263 -12.24 -3.07 -7.28
C ASP A 263 -12.35 -4.52 -6.79
N LYS A 264 -12.67 -4.71 -5.50
CA LYS A 264 -12.95 -6.02 -4.90
C LYS A 264 -14.10 -6.74 -5.61
N LYS A 265 -14.03 -8.08 -5.61
CA LYS A 265 -15.07 -8.94 -6.19
C LYS A 265 -15.96 -9.50 -5.09
N TYR A 266 -17.26 -9.39 -5.31
CA TYR A 266 -18.29 -9.92 -4.41
C TYR A 266 -19.08 -11.02 -5.09
N ASN A 267 -19.64 -11.92 -4.28
CA ASN A 267 -20.76 -12.72 -4.74
C ASN A 267 -21.95 -11.79 -4.97
N THR A 268 -22.58 -11.92 -6.13
CA THR A 268 -23.65 -11.02 -6.56
C THR A 268 -24.94 -11.75 -6.85
N TYR A 269 -26.06 -11.16 -6.44
CA TYR A 269 -27.37 -11.77 -6.51
C TYR A 269 -28.38 -10.82 -7.14
N ILE A 270 -29.31 -11.39 -7.91
CA ILE A 270 -30.45 -10.68 -8.49
C ILE A 270 -31.71 -11.52 -8.29
N ARG A 271 -32.84 -10.86 -7.97
CA ARG A 271 -34.09 -11.55 -7.66
C ARG A 271 -34.68 -12.19 -8.91
N GLU A 272 -35.39 -13.30 -8.76
CA GLU A 272 -35.91 -14.10 -9.87
C GLU A 272 -36.83 -13.33 -10.83
N ASP A 273 -37.61 -12.38 -10.32
CA ASP A 273 -38.55 -11.58 -11.10
C ASP A 273 -37.84 -10.62 -12.07
N ALA A 274 -36.60 -10.26 -11.78
CA ALA A 274 -35.74 -9.47 -12.66
C ALA A 274 -35.33 -10.21 -13.95
N LEU A 275 -35.51 -11.53 -14.03
CA LEU A 275 -34.90 -12.36 -15.06
C LEU A 275 -35.92 -13.16 -15.88
N THR A 276 -35.70 -13.22 -17.18
CA THR A 276 -36.26 -14.27 -18.05
C THR A 276 -35.15 -15.27 -18.33
N LEU A 277 -35.31 -16.51 -17.85
CA LEU A 277 -34.34 -17.57 -18.11
C LEU A 277 -34.30 -17.90 -19.62
N ILE A 278 -33.10 -17.94 -20.18
CA ILE A 278 -32.87 -18.47 -21.53
C ILE A 278 -32.63 -19.97 -21.44
N ASN A 279 -31.84 -20.38 -20.45
CA ASN A 279 -31.58 -21.77 -20.07
C ASN A 279 -31.18 -21.83 -18.59
N SER A 280 -30.71 -22.97 -18.09
CA SER A 280 -30.36 -23.16 -16.68
C SER A 280 -29.16 -22.32 -16.20
N THR A 281 -28.30 -21.84 -17.10
CA THR A 281 -27.08 -21.10 -16.76
C THR A 281 -27.07 -19.68 -17.30
N THR A 282 -28.10 -19.26 -18.03
CA THR A 282 -28.14 -17.94 -18.69
C THR A 282 -29.53 -17.34 -18.60
N ALA A 283 -29.59 -16.04 -18.28
CA ALA A 283 -30.84 -15.28 -18.27
C ALA A 283 -30.69 -13.88 -18.88
N LYS A 284 -31.82 -13.32 -19.30
CA LYS A 284 -31.95 -11.96 -19.79
C LYS A 284 -32.66 -11.09 -18.76
N VAL A 285 -32.11 -9.91 -18.47
CA VAL A 285 -32.69 -8.95 -17.53
C VAL A 285 -33.97 -8.33 -18.12
N LYS A 286 -35.04 -8.29 -17.33
CA LYS A 286 -36.34 -7.68 -17.66
C LYS A 286 -36.38 -6.20 -17.30
N GLY A 287 -37.36 -5.48 -17.84
CA GLY A 287 -37.65 -4.10 -17.44
C GLY A 287 -36.56 -3.11 -17.87
N THR A 288 -36.41 -2.00 -17.14
CA THR A 288 -35.45 -0.93 -17.47
C THR A 288 -34.12 -1.10 -16.75
N SER A 289 -34.14 -1.30 -15.43
CA SER A 289 -32.95 -1.44 -14.60
C SER A 289 -33.23 -2.22 -13.32
N TRP A 290 -32.26 -3.02 -12.90
CA TRP A 290 -32.33 -3.81 -11.66
C TRP A 290 -31.05 -3.69 -10.84
N ASN A 291 -31.22 -3.72 -9.51
CA ASN A 291 -30.11 -3.77 -8.57
C ASN A 291 -29.54 -5.19 -8.51
N VAL A 292 -28.21 -5.27 -8.63
CA VAL A 292 -27.42 -6.44 -8.26
C VAL A 292 -26.93 -6.24 -6.84
N ARG A 293 -27.14 -7.23 -5.97
CA ARG A 293 -26.91 -7.11 -4.51
C ARG A 293 -25.83 -8.05 -4.01
N GLY A 294 -25.21 -7.69 -2.89
CA GLY A 294 -24.16 -8.50 -2.25
C GLY A 294 -24.66 -9.75 -1.52
N GLY A 295 -25.98 -9.94 -1.44
CA GLY A 295 -26.61 -11.10 -0.84
C GLY A 295 -28.04 -11.31 -1.37
N ALA A 296 -28.62 -12.47 -1.05
CA ALA A 296 -29.95 -12.86 -1.47
C ALA A 296 -31.03 -12.22 -0.59
N GLY A 297 -31.51 -11.05 -0.99
CA GLY A 297 -32.57 -10.31 -0.31
C GLY A 297 -32.47 -8.80 -0.56
N THR A 298 -33.57 -8.08 -0.42
CA THR A 298 -33.60 -6.63 -0.66
C THR A 298 -32.87 -5.80 0.41
N SER A 299 -32.61 -6.37 1.59
CA SER A 299 -31.89 -5.71 2.69
C SER A 299 -30.37 -5.65 2.48
N PHE A 300 -29.82 -6.44 1.55
CA PHE A 300 -28.39 -6.39 1.22
C PHE A 300 -28.06 -5.16 0.37
N TRP A 301 -26.85 -4.63 0.54
CA TRP A 301 -26.39 -3.46 -0.21
C TRP A 301 -26.40 -3.72 -1.72
N VAL A 302 -26.57 -2.64 -2.47
CA VAL A 302 -26.52 -2.65 -3.94
C VAL A 302 -25.05 -2.62 -4.34
N VAL A 303 -24.58 -3.69 -5.01
CA VAL A 303 -23.22 -3.80 -5.60
C VAL A 303 -23.16 -3.04 -6.92
N GLY A 304 -24.26 -2.97 -7.65
CA GLY A 304 -24.38 -2.21 -8.88
C GLY A 304 -25.72 -2.40 -9.56
N LYS A 305 -25.81 -2.01 -10.82
CA LYS A 305 -27.04 -2.10 -11.62
C LYS A 305 -26.79 -2.80 -12.95
N VAL A 306 -27.81 -3.50 -13.41
CA VAL A 306 -27.92 -4.06 -14.76
C VAL A 306 -29.12 -3.45 -15.46
N ASN A 307 -29.09 -3.41 -16.79
CA ASN A 307 -30.12 -2.83 -17.61
C ASN A 307 -30.97 -3.88 -18.31
N GLY A 308 -32.18 -3.48 -18.70
CA GLY A 308 -33.06 -4.29 -19.52
C GLY A 308 -32.35 -4.85 -20.75
N GLY A 309 -32.42 -6.17 -20.92
CA GLY A 309 -31.81 -6.87 -22.04
C GLY A 309 -30.38 -7.37 -21.81
N ASP A 310 -29.71 -6.97 -20.73
CA ASP A 310 -28.42 -7.54 -20.34
C ASP A 310 -28.52 -9.05 -20.19
N LYS A 311 -27.50 -9.77 -20.65
CA LYS A 311 -27.37 -11.22 -20.45
C LYS A 311 -26.48 -11.47 -19.24
N LEU A 312 -26.96 -12.31 -18.31
CA LEU A 312 -26.23 -12.70 -17.12
C LEU A 312 -26.07 -14.22 -17.07
N ASN A 313 -24.89 -14.67 -16.65
CA ASN A 313 -24.66 -16.07 -16.32
C ASN A 313 -25.17 -16.33 -14.90
N ILE A 314 -25.87 -17.45 -14.71
CA ILE A 314 -26.40 -17.93 -13.45
C ILE A 314 -25.48 -19.03 -12.92
N ASN A 315 -24.99 -18.82 -11.69
CA ASN A 315 -24.11 -19.74 -10.99
C ASN A 315 -24.89 -20.65 -10.03
N SER A 316 -25.89 -20.09 -9.34
CA SER A 316 -26.72 -20.84 -8.39
C SER A 316 -28.07 -20.14 -8.14
N LYS A 317 -29.00 -20.87 -7.52
CA LYS A 317 -30.30 -20.37 -7.06
C LYS A 317 -30.42 -20.59 -5.56
N VAL A 318 -30.83 -19.57 -4.82
CA VAL A 318 -30.97 -19.60 -3.35
C VAL A 318 -32.25 -18.90 -2.91
N LYS A 319 -32.82 -19.30 -1.77
CA LYS A 319 -33.96 -18.61 -1.16
C LYS A 319 -33.45 -17.38 -0.41
N GLY A 320 -33.96 -16.20 -0.76
CA GLY A 320 -33.58 -14.94 -0.12
C GLY A 320 -34.20 -14.74 1.25
N THR A 321 -33.66 -13.78 2.01
CA THR A 321 -34.21 -13.37 3.32
C THR A 321 -35.61 -12.75 3.22
N ASP A 322 -36.00 -12.31 2.02
CA ASP A 322 -37.31 -11.76 1.69
C ASP A 322 -38.32 -12.81 1.18
N GLY A 323 -37.94 -14.10 1.17
CA GLY A 323 -38.80 -15.20 0.76
C GLY A 323 -38.90 -15.41 -0.76
N TYR A 324 -38.26 -14.58 -1.58
CA TYR A 324 -38.17 -14.79 -3.02
C TYR A 324 -36.99 -15.68 -3.39
N ASP A 325 -36.99 -16.25 -4.59
CA ASP A 325 -35.80 -16.88 -5.09
C ASP A 325 -34.84 -15.84 -5.70
N TRP A 326 -33.55 -16.04 -5.48
CA TRP A 326 -32.48 -15.19 -5.96
C TRP A 326 -31.46 -16.03 -6.73
N TYR A 327 -30.99 -15.48 -7.83
CA TYR A 327 -29.94 -16.08 -8.63
C TYR A 327 -28.61 -15.43 -8.30
N GLN A 328 -27.61 -16.24 -7.95
CA GLN A 328 -26.23 -15.77 -7.95
C GLN A 328 -25.79 -15.62 -9.42
N VAL A 329 -25.32 -14.44 -9.78
CA VAL A 329 -24.95 -14.09 -11.17
C VAL A 329 -23.53 -13.58 -11.29
N ASP A 330 -22.94 -13.77 -12.45
CA ASP A 330 -21.65 -13.15 -12.81
C ASP A 330 -21.81 -11.65 -13.10
N TYR A 331 -21.42 -10.79 -12.16
CA TYR A 331 -21.37 -9.35 -12.36
C TYR A 331 -19.91 -8.85 -12.51
N LYS A 332 -19.39 -8.90 -13.74
CA LYS A 332 -17.96 -8.71 -14.06
C LYS A 332 -17.54 -7.25 -14.27
N LYS A 333 -18.03 -6.31 -13.45
CA LYS A 333 -17.57 -4.91 -13.51
C LYS A 333 -16.21 -4.75 -12.81
N THR A 334 -15.38 -3.83 -13.32
CA THR A 334 -14.09 -3.49 -12.70
C THR A 334 -14.31 -2.83 -11.34
N TRP A 335 -15.14 -1.80 -11.31
CA TRP A 335 -15.54 -1.05 -10.12
C TRP A 335 -17.00 -1.34 -9.76
N VAL A 336 -17.25 -1.52 -8.47
CA VAL A 336 -18.58 -1.78 -7.91
C VAL A 336 -18.76 -1.01 -6.60
N ASN A 337 -20.01 -0.82 -6.18
CA ASN A 337 -20.31 -0.29 -4.86
C ASN A 337 -19.75 -1.23 -3.77
N ALA A 338 -19.02 -0.65 -2.82
CA ALA A 338 -18.41 -1.35 -1.70
C ALA A 338 -19.44 -1.87 -0.69
N SER A 339 -19.10 -2.96 -0.01
CA SER A 339 -19.92 -3.46 1.11
C SER A 339 -19.77 -2.56 2.35
N PRO A 340 -20.79 -2.51 3.23
CA PRO A 340 -20.68 -1.82 4.52
C PRO A 340 -19.49 -2.26 5.37
N GLU A 341 -19.15 -3.55 5.35
CA GLU A 341 -18.01 -4.12 6.10
C GLU A 341 -16.67 -3.62 5.55
N ASP A 342 -16.54 -3.56 4.22
CA ASP A 342 -15.34 -3.02 3.59
C ASP A 342 -15.20 -1.52 3.82
N VAL A 343 -16.30 -0.75 3.75
CA VAL A 343 -16.29 0.69 4.10
C VAL A 343 -15.88 0.89 5.56
N ASN A 344 -16.47 0.14 6.49
CA ASN A 344 -16.12 0.21 7.91
C ASN A 344 -14.64 -0.12 8.15
N TYR A 345 -14.11 -1.15 7.45
CA TYR A 345 -12.71 -1.54 7.55
C TYR A 345 -11.76 -0.38 7.22
N TYR A 346 -12.02 0.37 6.15
CA TYR A 346 -11.17 1.51 5.75
C TYR A 346 -11.44 2.80 6.52
N LEU A 347 -12.63 2.96 7.14
CA LEU A 347 -12.90 4.06 8.07
C LEU A 347 -12.25 3.85 9.44
N ASN A 348 -12.07 2.60 9.87
CA ASN A 348 -11.56 2.30 11.19
C ASN A 348 -10.02 2.52 11.26
N PRO A 349 -9.54 3.54 11.99
CA PRO A 349 -8.13 3.91 11.98
C PRO A 349 -7.25 2.84 12.62
N ASN A 350 -7.80 2.11 13.60
CA ASN A 350 -7.10 1.06 14.33
C ASN A 350 -6.63 -0.09 13.43
N ASN A 351 -7.26 -0.28 12.26
CA ASN A 351 -6.85 -1.29 11.29
C ASN A 351 -5.51 -0.96 10.61
N PHE A 352 -5.01 0.27 10.74
CA PHE A 352 -3.85 0.78 10.00
C PHE A 352 -2.70 1.28 10.88
N LEU A 353 -2.89 1.38 12.20
CA LEU A 353 -1.90 1.94 13.13
C LEU A 353 -0.71 1.01 13.40
N SER A 354 -0.85 -0.30 13.22
CA SER A 354 0.22 -1.28 13.46
C SER A 354 1.27 -1.32 12.33
N SER A 355 0.95 -0.73 11.18
CA SER A 355 1.79 -0.71 9.98
C SER A 355 2.41 0.67 9.80
N THR A 356 3.73 0.74 9.75
CA THR A 356 4.46 1.99 9.47
C THR A 356 4.11 2.57 8.09
N VAL A 357 3.75 1.72 7.14
CA VAL A 357 3.32 2.15 5.80
C VAL A 357 1.86 2.62 5.83
N ASP A 358 0.95 1.80 6.35
CA ASP A 358 -0.48 2.11 6.28
C ASP A 358 -0.87 3.32 7.16
N SER A 359 -0.15 3.54 8.26
CA SER A 359 -0.32 4.71 9.12
C SER A 359 0.03 6.04 8.45
N LEU A 360 0.80 6.05 7.36
CA LEU A 360 1.08 7.27 6.60
C LEU A 360 -0.18 7.88 5.96
N GLN A 361 -1.31 7.17 5.93
CA GLN A 361 -2.58 7.78 5.53
C GLN A 361 -3.03 8.87 6.50
N PHE A 362 -2.50 8.86 7.73
CA PHE A 362 -2.71 9.84 8.78
C PHE A 362 -1.60 10.90 8.81
N LEU A 363 -0.62 10.87 7.90
CA LEU A 363 0.41 11.89 7.81
C LEU A 363 -0.24 13.26 7.59
N LYS A 364 0.11 14.23 8.45
CA LYS A 364 -0.38 15.60 8.41
C LYS A 364 0.25 16.33 7.25
N LEU A 365 -0.50 16.41 6.15
CA LEU A 365 -0.10 17.00 4.89
C LEU A 365 -0.06 18.53 4.94
N SER A 366 -0.66 19.16 5.95
CA SER A 366 -0.56 20.60 6.18
C SER A 366 0.79 21.07 6.74
N LEU A 367 1.67 20.13 7.10
CA LEU A 367 2.98 20.43 7.66
C LEU A 367 4.11 20.07 6.68
N PRO A 368 5.14 20.94 6.57
CA PRO A 368 6.28 20.67 5.70
C PRO A 368 7.11 19.50 6.24
N ALA A 369 7.56 18.66 5.32
CA ALA A 369 8.58 17.64 5.53
C ALA A 369 9.97 18.24 5.74
N LYS A 370 10.20 19.50 5.31
CA LYS A 370 11.48 20.24 5.41
C LYS A 370 12.60 19.61 4.58
N LEU A 371 12.32 19.39 3.30
CA LEU A 371 13.22 18.68 2.40
C LEU A 371 14.46 19.50 2.02
N VAL A 372 15.56 18.79 1.73
CA VAL A 372 16.78 19.38 1.16
C VAL A 372 16.75 19.22 -0.37
N SER A 373 16.73 20.34 -1.10
CA SER A 373 16.56 20.37 -2.56
C SER A 373 17.57 19.51 -3.33
N SER A 374 18.85 19.57 -2.97
CA SER A 374 19.91 18.77 -3.61
C SER A 374 19.69 17.26 -3.43
N GLU A 375 19.28 16.85 -2.23
CA GLU A 375 19.03 15.45 -1.88
C GLU A 375 17.84 14.89 -2.67
N VAL A 376 16.73 15.63 -2.71
CA VAL A 376 15.53 15.25 -3.48
C VAL A 376 15.86 15.14 -4.97
N ASN A 377 16.61 16.09 -5.52
CA ASN A 377 16.99 16.04 -6.93
C ASN A 377 17.88 14.83 -7.25
N GLU A 378 18.84 14.51 -6.40
CA GLU A 378 19.76 13.38 -6.63
C GLU A 378 19.08 12.02 -6.44
N ARG A 379 18.24 11.89 -5.41
CA ARG A 379 17.76 10.57 -4.97
C ARG A 379 16.32 10.25 -5.38
N ILE A 380 15.48 11.27 -5.58
CA ILE A 380 14.07 11.10 -5.92
C ILE A 380 13.80 11.48 -7.38
N LEU A 381 14.21 12.69 -7.79
CA LEU A 381 13.82 13.26 -9.09
C LEU A 381 14.81 12.96 -10.23
N ALA A 382 15.98 12.39 -9.94
CA ALA A 382 16.93 11.95 -10.96
C ALA A 382 16.29 10.96 -11.94
N GLY A 383 16.40 11.23 -13.24
CA GLY A 383 15.80 10.42 -14.29
C GLY A 383 14.26 10.43 -14.32
N LYS A 384 13.59 11.34 -13.62
CA LYS A 384 12.12 11.46 -13.60
C LYS A 384 11.57 12.39 -14.67
N GLY A 385 12.19 12.36 -15.85
CA GLY A 385 11.72 13.06 -17.04
C GLY A 385 11.51 14.55 -16.81
N SER A 386 10.30 15.05 -17.06
CA SER A 386 9.99 16.48 -16.89
C SER A 386 10.11 16.98 -15.45
N LEU A 387 10.17 16.10 -14.45
CA LEU A 387 10.30 16.45 -13.04
C LEU A 387 11.74 16.53 -12.54
N GLU A 388 12.71 16.07 -13.35
CA GLU A 388 14.12 16.07 -12.98
C GLU A 388 14.64 17.50 -12.73
N GLY A 389 15.36 17.68 -11.62
CA GLY A 389 15.91 18.97 -11.21
C GLY A 389 14.94 19.92 -10.51
N LEU A 390 13.64 19.57 -10.41
CA LEU A 390 12.59 20.48 -9.94
C LEU A 390 12.33 20.44 -8.42
N ALA A 391 13.21 19.87 -7.59
CA ALA A 391 13.01 19.80 -6.14
C ALA A 391 12.72 21.18 -5.50
N ALA A 392 13.42 22.23 -5.95
CA ALA A 392 13.21 23.60 -5.45
C ALA A 392 11.77 24.10 -5.70
N ALA A 393 11.16 23.73 -6.83
CA ALA A 393 9.78 24.09 -7.13
C ALA A 393 8.79 23.38 -6.21
N PHE A 394 9.03 22.09 -5.89
CA PHE A 394 8.21 21.34 -4.93
C PHE A 394 8.33 21.88 -3.51
N ILE A 395 9.55 22.26 -3.09
CA ILE A 395 9.79 22.86 -1.78
C ILE A 395 9.07 24.20 -1.68
N ASN A 396 9.26 25.09 -2.66
CA ASN A 396 8.56 26.38 -2.71
C ASN A 396 7.03 26.20 -2.73
N ALA A 397 6.53 25.25 -3.51
CA ALA A 397 5.11 24.93 -3.56
C ALA A 397 4.57 24.48 -2.19
N GLY A 398 5.33 23.66 -1.47
CA GLY A 398 4.97 23.20 -0.13
C GLY A 398 5.01 24.32 0.92
N GLU A 399 6.06 25.14 0.91
CA GLU A 399 6.19 26.30 1.81
C GLU A 399 5.10 27.35 1.57
N THR A 400 4.80 27.67 0.31
CA THR A 400 3.82 28.71 -0.04
C THR A 400 2.39 28.29 0.24
N ASN A 401 2.08 26.99 0.13
CA ASN A 401 0.71 26.49 0.25
C ASN A 401 0.46 25.66 1.51
N ASN A 402 1.44 25.55 2.41
CA ASN A 402 1.41 24.66 3.58
C ASN A 402 1.03 23.22 3.18
N VAL A 403 1.76 22.66 2.21
CA VAL A 403 1.55 21.28 1.77
C VAL A 403 2.85 20.50 1.89
N ASN A 404 2.76 19.29 2.42
CA ASN A 404 3.87 18.36 2.53
C ASN A 404 4.48 18.05 1.14
N GLU A 405 5.77 18.35 1.01
CA GLU A 405 6.53 18.31 -0.23
C GLU A 405 6.68 16.89 -0.76
N ILE A 406 6.83 15.88 0.12
CA ILE A 406 6.91 14.47 -0.28
C ILE A 406 5.58 14.00 -0.85
N TYR A 407 4.47 14.43 -0.26
CA TYR A 407 3.15 14.18 -0.82
C TYR A 407 2.98 14.83 -2.20
N LEU A 408 3.42 16.08 -2.37
CA LEU A 408 3.38 16.76 -3.68
C LEU A 408 4.22 16.01 -4.73
N ILE A 409 5.44 15.60 -4.38
CA ILE A 409 6.31 14.84 -5.28
C ILE A 409 5.70 13.46 -5.60
N SER A 410 5.16 12.77 -4.60
CA SER A 410 4.50 11.47 -4.77
C SER A 410 3.34 11.55 -5.76
N HIS A 411 2.45 12.54 -5.59
CA HIS A 411 1.34 12.75 -6.52
C HIS A 411 1.84 13.13 -7.91
N ALA A 412 2.78 14.06 -8.03
CA ALA A 412 3.29 14.42 -9.35
C ALA A 412 3.93 13.22 -10.06
N LEU A 413 4.68 12.37 -9.36
CA LEU A 413 5.25 11.15 -9.95
C LEU A 413 4.16 10.17 -10.43
N LEU A 414 3.07 10.01 -9.67
CA LEU A 414 1.95 9.15 -10.06
C LEU A 414 1.22 9.71 -11.28
N GLU A 415 0.74 10.96 -11.20
CA GLU A 415 -0.09 11.61 -12.21
C GLU A 415 0.63 11.79 -13.55
N THR A 416 1.95 11.98 -13.51
CA THR A 416 2.74 12.20 -14.72
C THR A 416 3.43 10.93 -15.22
N GLY A 417 3.25 9.78 -14.56
CA GLY A 417 3.97 8.56 -14.89
C GLY A 417 5.49 8.76 -14.84
N ASN A 418 6.02 9.23 -13.70
CA ASN A 418 7.41 9.62 -13.49
C ASN A 418 7.90 10.74 -14.46
N GLY A 419 7.08 11.75 -14.70
CA GLY A 419 7.40 12.91 -15.54
C GLY A 419 7.42 12.61 -17.04
N THR A 420 6.77 11.52 -17.47
CA THR A 420 6.80 11.08 -18.88
C THR A 420 5.50 11.37 -19.64
N SER A 421 4.43 11.73 -18.93
CA SER A 421 3.13 12.09 -19.51
C SER A 421 3.23 13.26 -20.49
N GLN A 422 2.30 13.31 -21.45
CA GLN A 422 2.25 14.42 -22.41
C GLN A 422 1.99 15.77 -21.72
N LEU A 423 1.09 15.80 -20.74
CA LEU A 423 0.77 17.01 -19.97
C LEU A 423 1.98 17.56 -19.17
N SER A 424 2.82 16.68 -18.63
CA SER A 424 4.01 17.08 -17.87
C SER A 424 5.18 17.51 -18.75
N LYS A 425 5.26 16.97 -19.98
CA LYS A 425 6.24 17.38 -21.00
C LYS A 425 5.89 18.71 -21.68
N GLY A 426 4.61 19.06 -21.67
CA GLY A 426 4.08 20.32 -22.19
C GLY A 426 3.18 20.12 -23.41
N VAL A 427 2.14 20.95 -23.51
CA VAL A 427 1.18 20.96 -24.62
C VAL A 427 1.04 22.38 -25.15
N LEU A 428 1.02 22.56 -26.48
CA LEU A 428 0.78 23.87 -27.09
C LEU A 428 -0.72 24.20 -27.05
N VAL A 429 -1.08 25.30 -26.40
CA VAL A 429 -2.43 25.85 -26.35
C VAL A 429 -2.36 27.34 -26.67
N ASN A 430 -3.09 27.79 -27.69
CA ASN A 430 -3.16 29.20 -28.11
C ASN A 430 -1.77 29.88 -28.21
N GLY A 431 -0.81 29.18 -28.84
CA GLY A 431 0.55 29.70 -29.06
C GLY A 431 1.49 29.67 -27.85
N LYS A 432 1.07 29.16 -26.68
CA LYS A 432 1.92 28.99 -25.49
C LYS A 432 2.02 27.52 -25.11
N ILE A 433 3.21 27.07 -24.74
CA ILE A 433 3.39 25.75 -24.11
C ILE A 433 2.92 25.85 -22.67
N VAL A 434 2.09 24.90 -22.24
CA VAL A 434 1.57 24.79 -20.88
C VAL A 434 1.90 23.43 -20.29
N TYR A 435 2.05 23.38 -18.98
CA TYR A 435 2.43 22.16 -18.24
C TYR A 435 1.38 21.84 -17.19
N ASN A 436 1.19 20.55 -16.91
CA ASN A 436 0.31 20.09 -15.82
C ASN A 436 0.94 18.88 -15.15
N MET A 437 1.28 19.02 -13.86
CA MET A 437 2.02 18.01 -13.10
C MET A 437 1.14 17.13 -12.21
N TYR A 438 -0.15 17.42 -12.13
CA TYR A 438 -1.07 16.75 -11.20
C TYR A 438 -2.37 16.28 -11.86
N GLY A 439 -2.43 16.29 -13.20
CA GLY A 439 -3.65 15.88 -13.93
C GLY A 439 -4.87 16.78 -13.66
N ILE A 440 -4.68 18.00 -13.13
CA ILE A 440 -5.80 18.86 -12.73
C ILE A 440 -6.60 19.29 -13.96
N GLY A 441 -7.92 19.16 -13.88
CA GLY A 441 -8.82 19.48 -14.99
C GLY A 441 -8.78 18.48 -16.15
N ALA A 442 -8.13 17.32 -15.98
CA ALA A 442 -8.11 16.25 -16.98
C ALA A 442 -9.30 15.29 -16.75
N TYR A 443 -10.27 15.32 -17.67
CA TYR A 443 -11.46 14.47 -17.58
C TYR A 443 -11.36 13.22 -18.47
N ASP A 444 -11.99 12.13 -18.04
CA ASP A 444 -12.07 10.88 -18.81
C ASP A 444 -12.55 11.12 -20.25
N GLY A 445 -11.86 10.52 -21.22
CA GLY A 445 -12.13 10.69 -22.65
C GLY A 445 -11.61 12.00 -23.26
N SER A 446 -11.11 12.96 -22.47
CA SER A 446 -10.54 14.22 -22.99
C SER A 446 -9.34 14.76 -22.21
N ALA A 447 -8.68 13.90 -21.41
CA ALA A 447 -7.70 14.25 -20.38
C ALA A 447 -6.62 15.25 -20.84
N ILE A 448 -5.97 15.00 -21.99
CA ILE A 448 -4.90 15.88 -22.51
C ILE A 448 -5.44 17.27 -22.86
N ARG A 449 -6.54 17.34 -23.61
CA ARG A 449 -7.11 18.61 -24.08
C ARG A 449 -7.65 19.43 -22.91
N SER A 450 -8.45 18.80 -22.04
CA SER A 450 -9.06 19.46 -20.89
C SER A 450 -8.01 19.90 -19.86
N GLY A 451 -7.04 19.04 -19.52
CA GLY A 451 -5.96 19.37 -18.60
C GLY A 451 -5.01 20.46 -19.13
N ALA A 452 -4.73 20.49 -20.44
CA ALA A 452 -3.92 21.56 -21.05
C ALA A 452 -4.69 22.89 -21.10
N GLN A 453 -5.99 22.86 -21.41
CA GLN A 453 -6.82 24.07 -21.40
C GLN A 453 -6.92 24.68 -20.00
N PHE A 454 -7.07 23.84 -18.97
CA PHE A 454 -7.01 24.27 -17.57
C PHE A 454 -5.66 24.93 -17.26
N ALA A 455 -4.55 24.27 -17.60
CA ALA A 455 -3.20 24.78 -17.37
C ALA A 455 -2.96 26.14 -18.05
N TYR A 456 -3.50 26.35 -19.25
CA TYR A 456 -3.44 27.64 -19.95
C TYR A 456 -4.17 28.74 -19.17
N GLN A 457 -5.40 28.46 -18.71
CA GLN A 457 -6.20 29.41 -17.94
C GLN A 457 -5.57 29.73 -16.57
N ALA A 458 -4.92 28.74 -15.95
CA ALA A 458 -4.21 28.88 -14.69
C ALA A 458 -2.82 29.52 -14.84
N GLY A 459 -2.35 29.81 -16.07
CA GLY A 459 -1.07 30.46 -16.33
C GLY A 459 0.16 29.56 -16.14
N TRP A 460 0.01 28.25 -16.26
CA TRP A 460 1.08 27.26 -16.03
C TRP A 460 2.01 27.12 -17.24
N PHE A 461 2.66 28.23 -17.61
CA PHE A 461 3.55 28.32 -18.78
C PHE A 461 4.97 27.81 -18.53
N THR A 462 5.30 27.43 -17.28
CA THR A 462 6.53 26.72 -16.94
C THR A 462 6.20 25.51 -16.06
N LYS A 463 7.16 24.60 -15.95
CA LYS A 463 7.01 23.40 -15.11
C LYS A 463 6.88 23.76 -13.63
N GLU A 464 7.63 24.76 -13.18
CA GLU A 464 7.61 25.28 -11.82
C GLU A 464 6.27 25.95 -11.51
N ALA A 465 5.74 26.75 -12.44
CA ALA A 465 4.41 27.35 -12.31
C ALA A 465 3.31 26.27 -12.20
N ALA A 466 3.42 25.19 -12.97
CA ALA A 466 2.50 24.05 -12.88
C ALA A 466 2.61 23.30 -11.53
N ILE A 467 3.82 23.17 -10.98
CA ILE A 467 4.05 22.56 -9.65
C ILE A 467 3.41 23.43 -8.56
N ILE A 468 3.74 24.72 -8.54
CA ILE A 468 3.26 25.66 -7.50
C ILE A 468 1.75 25.87 -7.61
N GLY A 469 1.23 26.09 -8.81
CA GLY A 469 -0.20 26.29 -9.03
C GLY A 469 -1.04 25.03 -8.79
N GLY A 470 -0.52 23.85 -9.11
CA GLY A 470 -1.17 22.59 -8.80
C GLY A 470 -1.20 22.30 -7.30
N ALA A 471 -0.11 22.58 -6.57
CA ALA A 471 -0.09 22.51 -5.12
C ALA A 471 -1.11 23.46 -4.48
N LYS A 472 -1.24 24.69 -5.01
CA LYS A 472 -2.28 25.63 -4.57
C LYS A 472 -3.69 25.08 -4.75
N PHE A 473 -3.97 24.48 -5.90
CA PHE A 473 -5.27 23.85 -6.16
C PHE A 473 -5.59 22.75 -5.14
N ILE A 474 -4.61 21.90 -4.82
CA ILE A 474 -4.75 20.86 -3.79
C ILE A 474 -4.98 21.48 -2.41
N ALA A 475 -4.22 22.52 -2.06
CA ALA A 475 -4.33 23.21 -0.78
C ALA A 475 -5.71 23.85 -0.59
N ASP A 476 -6.16 24.66 -1.56
CA ASP A 476 -7.44 25.37 -1.50
C ASP A 476 -8.64 24.40 -1.54
N GLY A 477 -8.52 23.28 -2.27
CA GLY A 477 -9.57 22.29 -2.38
C GLY A 477 -9.72 21.42 -1.13
N TYR A 478 -8.63 21.11 -0.44
CA TYR A 478 -8.62 20.07 0.61
C TYR A 478 -7.91 20.51 1.89
N ILE A 479 -6.61 20.82 1.82
CA ILE A 479 -5.77 21.05 3.02
C ILE A 479 -6.30 22.22 3.85
N ASN A 480 -6.60 23.35 3.20
CA ASN A 480 -7.12 24.56 3.85
C ASN A 480 -8.55 24.39 4.39
N ASN A 481 -9.26 23.34 3.95
CA ASN A 481 -10.60 22.98 4.43
C ASN A 481 -10.57 21.95 5.57
N GLY A 482 -9.39 21.71 6.17
CA GLY A 482 -9.21 20.76 7.27
C GLY A 482 -9.07 19.30 6.83
N GLN A 483 -9.01 19.03 5.52
CA GLN A 483 -8.76 17.68 4.98
C GLN A 483 -7.27 17.45 4.78
N ASP A 484 -6.50 17.59 5.86
CA ASP A 484 -5.04 17.65 5.84
C ASP A 484 -4.36 16.31 6.12
N THR A 485 -5.04 15.20 5.86
CA THR A 485 -4.46 13.85 5.77
C THR A 485 -5.10 13.10 4.60
N LEU A 486 -4.43 12.11 4.03
CA LEU A 486 -5.03 11.25 2.99
C LEU A 486 -6.35 10.63 3.47
N TYR A 487 -6.41 10.27 4.76
CA TYR A 487 -7.63 9.79 5.39
C TYR A 487 -8.77 10.83 5.30
N LYS A 488 -8.53 12.07 5.73
CA LYS A 488 -9.55 13.13 5.72
C LYS A 488 -9.93 13.55 4.29
N MET A 489 -8.99 13.52 3.35
CA MET A 489 -9.27 13.73 1.92
C MET A 489 -10.23 12.67 1.37
N ARG A 490 -10.04 11.40 1.76
CA ARG A 490 -10.91 10.31 1.31
C ARG A 490 -12.28 10.35 1.99
N TRP A 491 -12.31 10.47 3.31
CA TRP A 491 -13.52 10.18 4.09
C TRP A 491 -14.30 11.43 4.52
N ASN A 492 -13.60 12.54 4.72
CA ASN A 492 -14.13 13.80 5.23
C ASN A 492 -15.20 13.66 6.34
N PRO A 493 -14.87 13.08 7.51
CA PRO A 493 -15.85 12.88 8.58
C PRO A 493 -16.56 14.17 9.02
N SER A 494 -15.86 15.30 9.00
CA SER A 494 -16.39 16.62 9.32
C SER A 494 -17.60 17.01 8.50
N SER A 495 -17.64 16.65 7.21
CA SER A 495 -18.79 16.93 6.34
C SER A 495 -20.04 16.15 6.73
N SER A 496 -19.89 14.87 7.09
CA SER A 496 -20.99 14.04 7.56
C SER A 496 -21.59 14.59 8.85
N ILE A 497 -20.75 15.10 9.76
CA ILE A 497 -21.19 15.73 11.01
C ILE A 497 -21.90 17.06 10.73
N LYS A 498 -21.30 17.91 9.92
CA LYS A 498 -21.78 19.28 9.69
C LYS A 498 -23.05 19.34 8.85
N TYR A 499 -23.15 18.49 7.83
CA TYR A 499 -24.23 18.56 6.84
C TYR A 499 -25.18 17.35 6.87
N GLY A 500 -24.86 16.31 7.64
CA GLY A 500 -25.62 15.06 7.64
C GLY A 500 -25.34 14.16 6.43
N TYR A 501 -24.42 14.52 5.54
CA TYR A 501 -24.01 13.68 4.41
C TYR A 501 -22.52 13.89 4.05
N PRO A 502 -21.82 12.85 3.55
CA PRO A 502 -20.44 12.99 3.10
C PRO A 502 -20.33 13.89 1.87
N SER A 503 -19.35 14.80 1.88
CA SER A 503 -19.06 15.66 0.72
C SER A 503 -17.56 15.98 0.61
N ASN A 504 -17.16 16.57 -0.52
CA ASN A 504 -15.77 16.94 -0.83
C ASN A 504 -14.76 15.79 -0.65
N GLN A 505 -15.13 14.59 -1.09
CA GLN A 505 -14.24 13.42 -1.05
C GLN A 505 -13.37 13.38 -2.30
N TYR A 506 -12.07 13.19 -2.10
CA TYR A 506 -11.10 13.19 -3.21
C TYR A 506 -11.30 12.04 -4.19
N ALA A 507 -11.79 10.89 -3.71
CA ALA A 507 -11.97 9.70 -4.52
C ALA A 507 -13.15 8.86 -4.02
N THR A 508 -13.75 8.09 -4.95
CA THR A 508 -14.80 7.11 -4.62
C THR A 508 -14.23 5.78 -4.12
N ASP A 509 -13.01 5.40 -4.52
CA ASP A 509 -12.37 4.15 -4.11
C ASP A 509 -12.12 4.12 -2.60
N ILE A 510 -12.73 3.17 -1.89
CA ILE A 510 -12.54 2.98 -0.44
C ILE A 510 -11.07 2.73 -0.05
N GLY A 511 -10.27 2.17 -0.97
CA GLY A 511 -8.85 1.89 -0.74
C GLY A 511 -7.92 3.03 -1.14
N TRP A 512 -8.43 4.17 -1.63
CA TRP A 512 -7.62 5.22 -2.25
C TRP A 512 -6.47 5.67 -1.35
N ALA A 513 -6.75 6.01 -0.08
CA ALA A 513 -5.74 6.53 0.85
C ALA A 513 -4.60 5.52 1.08
N VAL A 514 -4.95 4.25 1.31
CA VAL A 514 -3.98 3.15 1.52
C VAL A 514 -3.18 2.84 0.25
N LYS A 515 -3.75 3.06 -0.93
CA LYS A 515 -3.03 2.88 -2.20
C LYS A 515 -1.94 3.97 -2.39
N GLN A 516 -2.14 5.17 -1.85
CA GLN A 516 -1.17 6.28 -1.99
C GLN A 516 0.08 6.16 -1.10
N VAL A 517 -0.04 5.53 0.08
CA VAL A 517 1.02 5.60 1.10
C VAL A 517 2.32 4.88 0.75
N ASN A 518 2.26 3.87 -0.13
CA ASN A 518 3.47 3.11 -0.50
C ASN A 518 4.50 3.99 -1.20
N GLN A 519 4.05 4.88 -2.08
CA GLN A 519 4.96 5.78 -2.78
C GLN A 519 5.55 6.80 -1.80
N ILE A 520 4.72 7.39 -0.93
CA ILE A 520 5.16 8.31 0.12
C ILE A 520 6.22 7.65 1.03
N TYR A 521 5.96 6.43 1.51
CA TYR A 521 6.92 5.65 2.30
C TYR A 521 8.25 5.45 1.57
N ASN A 522 8.19 5.02 0.30
CA ASN A 522 9.39 4.81 -0.50
C ASN A 522 10.19 6.09 -0.69
N LEU A 523 9.54 7.24 -0.87
CA LEU A 523 10.23 8.52 -1.00
C LEU A 523 10.91 8.94 0.30
N TYR A 524 10.24 8.82 1.45
CA TYR A 524 10.85 9.11 2.75
C TYR A 524 12.07 8.25 3.04
N ARG A 525 12.11 7.01 2.55
CA ARG A 525 13.29 6.12 2.68
C ARG A 525 14.49 6.52 1.83
N LEU A 526 14.32 7.44 0.88
CA LEU A 526 15.39 7.93 0.03
C LEU A 526 16.07 9.17 0.61
N ILE A 527 15.50 9.79 1.66
CA ILE A 527 15.97 11.06 2.22
C ILE A 527 16.32 10.91 3.70
N ASP A 528 17.32 11.67 4.14
CA ASP A 528 17.96 11.54 5.45
C ASP A 528 17.44 12.57 6.47
N SER A 529 16.62 13.55 6.07
CA SER A 529 16.04 14.52 6.99
C SER A 529 14.60 14.80 6.66
N TYR A 530 13.71 14.51 7.60
CA TYR A 530 12.30 14.85 7.51
C TYR A 530 11.63 14.84 8.90
N LYS A 531 10.51 15.57 9.03
CA LYS A 531 9.60 15.47 10.18
C LYS A 531 8.32 14.74 9.76
N LEU A 532 7.86 13.79 10.59
CA LEU A 532 6.54 13.17 10.45
C LEU A 532 5.65 13.60 11.61
N VAL A 533 4.45 14.07 11.28
CA VAL A 533 3.36 14.34 12.23
C VAL A 533 2.15 13.58 11.76
N PHE A 534 1.52 12.81 12.64
CA PHE A 534 0.35 12.01 12.33
C PHE A 534 -0.86 12.58 13.06
N ASP A 535 -1.95 12.73 12.33
CA ASP A 535 -3.24 13.17 12.84
C ASP A 535 -4.24 12.02 12.73
N ILE A 536 -4.39 11.29 13.84
CA ILE A 536 -5.16 10.05 13.90
C ILE A 536 -6.61 10.38 14.26
N PRO A 537 -7.58 10.12 13.36
CA PRO A 537 -8.98 10.34 13.67
C PRO A 537 -9.44 9.38 14.78
N THR A 538 -10.30 9.87 15.66
CA THR A 538 -10.97 9.08 16.70
C THR A 538 -12.48 9.34 16.65
N TYR A 539 -13.28 8.33 16.97
CA TYR A 539 -14.74 8.39 16.87
C TYR A 539 -15.38 8.23 18.24
N LYS A 540 -16.61 8.74 18.36
CA LYS A 540 -17.45 8.53 19.54
C LYS A 540 -17.60 7.02 19.80
N PHE A 541 -17.47 6.61 21.07
CA PHE A 541 -17.79 5.26 21.50
C PHE A 541 -19.30 4.98 21.33
N GLU A 542 -19.63 3.73 21.03
CA GLU A 542 -21.02 3.25 20.96
C GLU A 542 -21.68 3.16 22.34
#